data_AF-A0A964VB60-F1
#
_entry.id   AF-A0A964VB60-F1
#
_cell.length_a   1.000
_cell.length_b   1.000
_cell.length_c   1.000
_cell.angle_alpha   90.00
_cell.angle_beta   90.00
_cell.angle_gamma   90.00
#
_symmetry.space_group_name_H-M   'P 1'
#
loop_
_entity.id
_entity.type
_entity.pdbx_description
1 polymer ?
#
loop_
_entity_poly.entity_id
_entity_poly.type
_entity_poly.pdbx_seq_one_letter_code
_entity_poly.pdbx_strand_id
1 'polypeptide(L)'
;MDELVISGKGNRSIWGILLLLAGSGLFIAGAVARNPDCLIGSAVPLLLGLTLWLSHDRPIRIHLTEESLEVHNPAIIIPLAEIQSVVVIGQFQSARFAIEVAYPGGTLFIPAATTIPSREIFEFLNRVVGQSLSLSMPDGLEKYRTIQENKFGSEKILEAGISKGLSQQKRSLRPAAFWLGLAAGGILWIIGGTQIQPENTGLFYWGIGFTILGGLIGSLLFFMRSLKPRNLPAEGGIVVSPMGFALIDGQLKGEMAWGAVLDLMLHQGKTWTGEVSRLEVKVAGATIVIQDIFSKPLKEIYPRMFRLWKPDSL
;
A
#
# COMPACT_ATOMS: atom_id res chain seq x y z
N MET A 1 21.81 22.84 -3.37
CA MET A 1 20.40 22.79 -3.81
C MET A 1 19.56 23.51 -2.77
N ASP A 2 18.54 24.27 -3.19
CA ASP A 2 17.60 24.89 -2.24
C ASP A 2 16.82 23.81 -1.48
N GLU A 3 16.55 24.05 -0.19
CA GLU A 3 15.81 23.16 0.68
C GLU A 3 14.37 22.95 0.15
N LEU A 4 14.07 21.73 -0.32
CA LEU A 4 12.75 21.40 -0.86
C LEU A 4 11.85 20.85 0.25
N VAL A 5 10.92 21.70 0.71
CA VAL A 5 9.90 21.31 1.68
C VAL A 5 8.67 20.75 0.96
N ILE A 6 8.52 19.43 1.02
CA ILE A 6 7.36 18.73 0.50
C ILE A 6 6.31 18.64 1.61
N SER A 7 5.19 19.37 1.44
CA SER A 7 4.05 19.26 2.34
C SER A 7 2.94 18.44 1.69
N GLY A 8 2.61 17.30 2.29
CA GLY A 8 1.44 16.52 1.90
C GLY A 8 0.16 17.20 2.39
N LYS A 9 -0.75 17.57 1.47
CA LYS A 9 -2.08 18.07 1.85
C LYS A 9 -2.88 16.92 2.43
N GLY A 10 -3.00 16.89 3.76
CA GLY A 10 -3.92 15.97 4.42
C GLY A 10 -5.33 16.18 3.86
N ASN A 11 -5.87 15.15 3.19
CA ASN A 11 -7.24 15.19 2.66
C ASN A 11 -8.27 15.15 3.79
N ARG A 12 -8.50 16.29 4.47
CA ARG A 12 -9.44 16.38 5.60
C ARG A 12 -10.72 15.66 5.20
N SER A 13 -11.11 14.67 5.99
CA SER A 13 -12.34 13.91 5.72
C SER A 13 -13.53 14.87 5.81
N ILE A 14 -13.98 15.40 4.66
CA ILE A 14 -15.14 16.27 4.54
C ILE A 14 -16.34 15.60 5.22
N TRP A 15 -16.46 14.28 5.06
CA TRP A 15 -17.45 13.45 5.73
C TRP A 15 -17.38 13.49 7.25
N GLY A 16 -16.17 13.46 7.84
CA GLY A 16 -16.01 13.59 9.28
C GLY A 16 -16.55 14.93 9.80
N ILE A 17 -16.27 16.02 9.09
CA ILE A 17 -16.76 17.37 9.43
C ILE A 17 -18.28 17.45 9.28
N LEU A 18 -18.83 16.95 8.16
CA LEU A 18 -20.27 16.94 7.91
C LEU A 18 -21.02 16.14 8.98
N LEU A 19 -20.49 14.99 9.41
CA LEU A 19 -21.08 14.17 10.48
C LEU A 19 -21.01 14.87 11.83
N LEU A 20 -19.90 15.54 12.15
CA LEU A 20 -19.79 16.35 13.38
C LEU A 20 -20.81 17.50 13.38
N LEU A 21 -20.98 18.19 12.25
CA LEU A 21 -21.97 19.27 12.12
C LEU A 21 -23.41 18.74 12.25
N ALA A 22 -23.73 17.64 11.56
CA ALA A 22 -25.05 17.01 11.65
C ALA A 22 -25.35 16.53 13.07
N GLY A 23 -24.39 15.85 13.71
CA GLY A 23 -24.52 15.39 15.09
C GLY A 23 -24.66 16.56 16.08
N SER A 24 -23.89 17.63 15.92
CA SER A 24 -24.01 18.83 16.76
C SER A 24 -25.37 19.51 16.57
N GLY A 25 -25.87 19.58 15.33
CA GLY A 25 -27.20 20.12 15.03
C GLY A 25 -28.31 19.31 15.69
N LEU A 26 -28.26 17.98 15.60
CA LEU A 26 -29.21 17.08 16.27
C LEU A 26 -29.15 17.21 17.80
N PHE A 27 -27.95 17.33 18.35
CA PHE A 27 -27.75 17.51 19.79
C PHE A 27 -28.38 18.83 20.27
N ILE A 28 -28.12 19.95 19.58
CA ILE A 28 -28.68 21.26 19.93
C ILE A 28 -30.21 21.23 19.78
N ALA A 29 -30.73 20.69 18.68
CA ALA A 29 -32.18 20.58 18.46
C ALA A 29 -32.86 19.73 19.55
N GLY A 30 -32.27 18.60 19.92
CA GLY A 30 -32.75 17.75 21.00
C GLY A 30 -32.73 18.44 22.36
N ALA A 31 -31.66 19.18 22.68
CA ALA A 31 -31.55 19.93 23.92
C ALA A 31 -32.63 21.03 24.03
N VAL A 32 -32.85 21.78 22.94
CA VAL A 32 -33.86 22.85 22.88
C VAL A 32 -35.28 22.27 22.97
N ALA A 33 -35.55 21.19 22.23
CA ALA A 33 -36.85 20.52 22.27
C ALA A 33 -37.08 19.70 23.54
N ARG A 34 -36.06 19.57 24.41
CA ARG A 34 -36.04 18.65 25.56
C ARG A 34 -36.43 17.22 25.17
N ASN A 35 -36.05 16.81 23.95
CA ASN A 35 -36.32 15.49 23.42
C ASN A 35 -35.08 14.59 23.60
N PRO A 36 -35.10 13.65 24.57
CA PRO A 36 -33.97 12.76 24.80
C PRO A 36 -33.67 11.84 23.60
N ASP A 37 -34.65 11.52 22.74
CA ASP A 37 -34.43 10.70 21.54
C ASP A 37 -33.46 11.38 20.59
N CYS A 38 -33.62 12.69 20.41
CA CYS A 38 -32.73 13.49 19.57
C CYS A 38 -31.33 13.61 20.18
N LEU A 39 -31.24 13.74 21.51
CA LEU A 39 -29.96 13.79 22.22
C LEU A 39 -29.19 12.47 22.08
N ILE A 40 -29.84 11.34 22.36
CA ILE A 40 -29.25 10.01 22.20
C ILE A 40 -28.91 9.78 20.73
N GLY A 41 -29.84 10.13 19.81
CA GLY A 41 -29.67 10.01 18.37
C GLY A 41 -28.45 10.72 17.80
N SER A 42 -28.05 11.84 18.41
CA SER A 42 -26.87 12.61 18.00
C SER A 42 -25.53 11.92 18.28
N ALA A 43 -25.48 10.93 19.18
CA ALA A 43 -24.24 10.28 19.60
C ALA A 43 -23.53 9.54 18.45
N VAL A 44 -24.30 8.86 17.59
CA VAL A 44 -23.75 8.10 16.45
C VAL A 44 -23.02 9.00 15.45
N PRO A 45 -23.64 10.04 14.85
CA PRO A 45 -22.94 10.92 13.91
C PRO A 45 -21.79 11.68 14.58
N LEU A 46 -21.89 12.07 15.86
CA LEU A 46 -20.79 12.71 16.57
C LEU A 46 -19.58 11.78 16.71
N LEU A 47 -19.78 10.53 17.16
CA LEU A 47 -18.70 9.57 17.32
C LEU A 47 -18.10 9.14 15.98
N LEU A 48 -18.93 8.89 14.96
CA LEU A 48 -18.44 8.59 13.61
C LEU A 48 -17.65 9.76 13.01
N GLY A 49 -18.16 10.98 13.18
CA GLY A 49 -17.48 12.18 12.73
C GLY A 49 -16.13 12.36 13.43
N LEU A 50 -16.10 12.14 14.75
CA LEU A 50 -14.89 12.22 15.56
C LEU A 50 -13.86 11.14 15.19
N THR A 51 -14.27 9.88 15.06
CA THR A 51 -13.34 8.80 14.71
C THR A 51 -12.79 8.96 13.29
N LEU A 52 -13.60 9.40 12.33
CA LEU A 52 -13.13 9.73 10.97
C LEU A 52 -12.19 10.94 10.96
N TRP A 53 -12.46 11.94 11.79
CA TRP A 53 -11.60 13.12 11.92
C TRP A 53 -10.25 12.77 12.56
N LEU A 54 -10.24 11.96 13.62
CA LEU A 54 -9.03 11.49 14.28
C LEU A 54 -8.22 10.50 13.43
N SER A 55 -8.89 9.75 12.54
CA SER A 55 -8.25 8.83 11.59
C SER A 55 -7.71 9.51 10.34
N HIS A 56 -7.76 10.84 10.31
CA HIS A 56 -7.28 11.62 9.19
C HIS A 56 -5.76 11.53 9.08
N ASP A 57 -5.24 11.33 7.87
CA ASP A 57 -3.80 11.25 7.65
C ASP A 57 -3.17 12.61 7.96
N ARG A 58 -2.27 12.63 8.96
CA ARG A 58 -1.52 13.83 9.31
C ARG A 58 -0.67 14.27 8.11
N PRO A 59 -0.56 15.58 7.86
CA PRO A 59 0.29 16.07 6.78
C PRO A 59 1.73 15.63 7.07
N ILE A 60 2.35 14.98 6.09
CA ILE A 60 3.76 14.61 6.15
C ILE A 60 4.55 15.81 5.62
N ARG A 61 5.56 16.23 6.37
CA ARG A 61 6.56 17.20 5.92
C ARG A 61 7.85 16.44 5.67
N ILE A 62 8.32 16.50 4.44
CA ILE A 62 9.54 15.86 4.00
C ILE A 62 10.48 16.98 3.56
N HIS A 63 11.66 17.03 4.14
CA HIS A 63 12.74 17.91 3.73
C HIS A 63 13.73 17.03 2.96
N LEU A 64 13.96 17.40 1.71
CA LEU A 64 14.90 16.69 0.85
C LEU A 64 16.22 17.44 0.86
N THR A 65 17.24 16.86 1.48
CA THR A 65 18.60 17.38 1.47
C THR A 65 19.43 16.67 0.41
N GLU A 66 20.67 17.14 0.18
CA GLU A 66 21.57 16.51 -0.81
C GLU A 66 22.00 15.09 -0.40
N GLU A 67 21.91 14.75 0.89
CA GLU A 67 22.39 13.48 1.43
C GLU A 67 21.27 12.63 2.04
N SER A 68 20.13 13.21 2.38
CA SER A 68 19.07 12.50 3.11
C SER A 68 17.67 13.01 2.82
N LEU A 69 16.69 12.20 3.19
CA LEU A 69 15.28 12.52 3.19
C LEU A 69 14.82 12.56 4.65
N GLU A 70 14.49 13.76 5.13
CA GLU A 70 14.10 14.02 6.51
C GLU A 70 12.59 14.17 6.64
N VAL A 71 11.95 13.19 7.25
CA VAL A 71 10.52 13.21 7.60
C VAL A 71 10.38 13.77 9.00
N HIS A 72 9.52 14.77 9.20
CA HIS A 72 9.39 15.42 10.51
C HIS A 72 8.34 14.77 11.43
N ASN A 73 7.37 14.04 10.88
CA ASN A 73 6.26 13.45 11.64
C ASN A 73 5.85 12.09 11.06
N PRO A 74 6.38 10.97 11.59
CA PRO A 74 7.40 10.88 12.64
C PRO A 74 8.78 11.41 12.19
N ALA A 75 9.61 11.84 13.15
CA ALA A 75 10.99 12.27 12.90
C ALA A 75 11.83 11.07 12.43
N ILE A 76 12.12 10.98 11.13
CA ILE A 76 12.90 9.91 10.51
C ILE A 76 13.85 10.55 9.51
N ILE A 77 15.13 10.22 9.59
CA ILE A 77 16.15 10.64 8.61
C ILE A 77 16.51 9.40 7.79
N ILE A 78 16.34 9.46 6.48
CA ILE A 78 16.64 8.36 5.56
C ILE A 78 17.78 8.80 4.65
N PRO A 79 19.01 8.30 4.84
CA PRO A 79 20.11 8.60 3.93
C PRO A 79 19.75 8.19 2.50
N LEU A 80 20.01 9.07 1.53
CA LEU A 80 19.70 8.83 0.12
C LEU A 80 20.41 7.58 -0.42
N ALA A 81 21.61 7.30 0.08
CA ALA A 81 22.38 6.09 -0.25
C ALA A 81 21.72 4.80 0.26
N GLU A 82 20.87 4.87 1.30
CA GLU A 82 20.17 3.72 1.86
C GLU A 82 18.83 3.44 1.19
N ILE A 83 18.34 4.35 0.33
CA ILE A 83 17.10 4.10 -0.41
C ILE A 83 17.32 2.87 -1.30
N GLN A 84 16.44 1.87 -1.16
CA GLN A 84 16.50 0.58 -1.84
C GLN A 84 15.65 0.51 -3.10
N SER A 85 14.52 1.22 -3.13
CA SER A 85 13.67 1.32 -4.30
C SER A 85 12.72 2.50 -4.18
N VAL A 86 12.29 3.01 -5.33
CA VAL A 86 11.29 4.08 -5.43
C VAL A 86 10.23 3.60 -6.40
N VAL A 87 9.00 3.45 -5.92
CA VAL A 87 7.89 2.87 -6.68
C VAL A 87 6.75 3.88 -6.77
N VAL A 88 6.10 3.92 -7.93
CA VAL A 88 4.91 4.74 -8.13
C VAL A 88 3.66 3.96 -7.75
N ILE A 89 2.81 4.56 -6.92
CA ILE A 89 1.50 4.02 -6.54
C ILE A 89 0.41 4.79 -7.30
N GLY A 90 -0.33 4.07 -8.13
CA GLY A 90 -1.42 4.60 -8.94
C GLY A 90 -1.05 4.79 -10.40
N GLN A 91 -1.69 5.74 -11.08
CA GLN A 91 -1.47 5.97 -12.51
C GLN A 91 -0.29 6.92 -12.72
N PHE A 92 0.84 6.41 -13.24
CA PHE A 92 2.02 7.23 -13.54
C PHE A 92 1.76 8.36 -14.56
N GLN A 93 0.69 8.25 -15.37
CA GLN A 93 0.31 9.26 -16.35
C GLN A 93 -0.25 10.54 -15.73
N SER A 94 -0.70 10.52 -14.46
CA SER A 94 -1.14 11.73 -13.79
C SER A 94 0.06 12.61 -13.38
N ALA A 95 -0.14 13.92 -13.32
CA ALA A 95 0.88 14.84 -12.76
C ALA A 95 1.10 14.64 -11.25
N ARG A 96 0.17 13.93 -10.59
CA ARG A 96 0.14 13.69 -9.14
C ARG A 96 -0.14 12.22 -8.87
N PHE A 97 0.84 11.52 -8.33
CA PHE A 97 0.77 10.12 -7.94
C PHE A 97 1.51 9.91 -6.62
N ALA A 98 1.14 8.89 -5.87
CA ALA A 98 1.84 8.59 -4.63
C ALA A 98 3.16 7.86 -4.96
N ILE A 99 4.17 8.06 -4.12
CA ILE A 99 5.49 7.43 -4.26
C ILE A 99 5.76 6.65 -3.00
N GLU A 100 6.19 5.41 -3.14
CA GLU A 100 6.68 4.58 -2.05
C GLU A 100 8.20 4.48 -2.15
N VAL A 101 8.87 4.85 -1.06
CA VAL A 101 10.32 4.82 -0.94
C VAL A 101 10.68 3.72 0.05
N ALA A 102 11.32 2.66 -0.43
CA ALA A 102 11.79 1.57 0.42
C ALA A 102 13.20 1.85 0.94
N TYR A 103 13.45 1.55 2.20
CA TYR A 103 14.75 1.70 2.86
C TYR A 103 14.89 0.62 3.96
N PRO A 104 16.08 0.38 4.55
CA PRO A 104 16.28 -0.69 5.54
C PRO A 104 15.31 -0.66 6.73
N GLY A 105 14.91 0.55 7.15
CA GLY A 105 13.98 0.76 8.27
C GLY A 105 12.50 0.65 7.94
N GLY A 106 12.12 0.40 6.68
CA GLY A 106 10.73 0.21 6.26
C GLY A 106 10.37 0.90 4.95
N THR A 107 9.12 1.35 4.83
CA THR A 107 8.70 2.17 3.69
C THR A 107 8.18 3.52 4.10
N LEU A 108 8.61 4.53 3.34
CA LEU A 108 8.08 5.87 3.41
C LEU A 108 7.10 6.08 2.27
N PHE A 109 5.86 6.41 2.62
CA PHE A 109 4.82 6.77 1.67
C PHE A 109 4.76 8.28 1.49
N ILE A 110 5.07 8.76 0.30
CA ILE A 110 4.90 10.15 -0.14
C ILE A 110 3.53 10.25 -0.83
N PRO A 111 2.58 11.03 -0.29
CA PRO A 111 1.24 11.12 -0.88
C PRO A 111 1.26 11.82 -2.24
N ALA A 112 0.22 11.60 -3.06
CA ALA A 112 0.10 12.26 -4.37
C ALA A 112 -0.11 13.78 -4.29
N ALA A 113 -0.64 14.27 -3.17
CA ALA A 113 -0.99 15.68 -2.97
C ALA A 113 0.16 16.42 -2.29
N THR A 114 1.28 16.60 -2.99
CA THR A 114 2.46 17.34 -2.54
C THR A 114 2.52 18.75 -3.11
N THR A 115 3.28 19.64 -2.47
CA THR A 115 3.58 20.98 -2.99
C THR A 115 4.34 20.92 -4.32
N ILE A 116 5.30 19.99 -4.42
CA ILE A 116 6.11 19.72 -5.60
C ILE A 116 5.43 18.64 -6.45
N PRO A 117 5.44 18.72 -7.80
CA PRO A 117 4.92 17.66 -8.65
C PRO A 117 5.57 16.30 -8.35
N SER A 118 4.75 15.24 -8.21
CA SER A 118 5.23 13.89 -7.88
C SER A 118 6.26 13.39 -8.88
N ARG A 119 6.16 13.81 -10.15
CA ARG A 119 7.12 13.44 -11.20
C ARG A 119 8.54 13.93 -10.88
N GLU A 120 8.69 15.18 -10.44
CA GLU A 120 10.00 15.75 -10.12
C GLU A 120 10.64 15.02 -8.93
N ILE A 121 9.84 14.75 -7.89
CA ILE A 121 10.28 13.99 -6.71
C ILE A 121 10.71 12.58 -7.15
N PHE A 122 9.90 11.90 -7.95
CA PHE A 122 10.19 10.56 -8.43
C PHE A 122 11.46 10.51 -9.29
N GLU A 123 11.61 11.41 -10.26
CA GLU A 123 12.78 11.46 -11.13
C GLU A 123 14.06 11.77 -10.35
N PHE A 124 13.99 12.66 -9.36
CA PHE A 124 15.11 12.92 -8.45
C PHE A 124 15.49 11.66 -7.67
N LEU A 125 14.53 11.05 -6.97
CA LEU A 125 14.79 9.87 -6.14
C LEU A 125 15.26 8.68 -6.99
N ASN A 126 14.66 8.48 -8.17
CA ASN A 126 15.05 7.41 -9.08
C ASN A 126 16.47 7.61 -9.64
N ARG A 127 16.90 8.86 -9.86
CA ARG A 127 18.27 9.18 -10.27
C ARG A 127 19.28 8.83 -9.17
N VAL A 128 18.95 9.14 -7.92
CA VAL A 128 19.77 8.81 -6.74
C VAL A 128 19.89 7.29 -6.57
N VAL A 129 18.76 6.58 -6.60
CA VAL A 129 18.66 5.12 -6.46
C VAL A 129 19.39 4.38 -7.58
N GLY A 130 19.24 4.86 -8.83
CA GLY A 130 19.90 4.27 -9.99
C GLY A 130 21.43 4.28 -9.92
N GLN A 131 22.02 5.09 -9.04
CA GLN A 131 23.47 5.13 -8.81
C GLN A 131 23.93 4.25 -7.63
N SER A 132 23.06 3.95 -6.65
CA SER A 132 23.49 3.37 -5.37
C SER A 132 23.25 1.87 -5.20
N LEU A 133 22.37 1.24 -6.00
CA LEU A 133 21.89 -0.10 -5.66
C LEU A 133 22.49 -1.22 -6.51
N SER A 134 23.51 -1.84 -5.94
CA SER A 134 23.70 -3.28 -6.03
C SER A 134 22.61 -3.94 -5.16
N LEU A 135 21.53 -4.43 -5.77
CA LEU A 135 20.56 -5.22 -5.04
C LEU A 135 21.25 -6.53 -4.60
N SER A 136 21.32 -6.77 -3.29
CA SER A 136 21.82 -8.03 -2.74
C SER A 136 20.96 -9.18 -3.27
N MET A 137 21.50 -9.94 -4.22
CA MET A 137 20.85 -11.12 -4.77
C MET A 137 21.14 -12.34 -3.88
N PRO A 138 20.22 -13.30 -3.74
CA PRO A 138 20.51 -14.56 -3.08
C PRO A 138 21.68 -15.27 -3.78
N ASP A 139 22.56 -15.93 -3.01
CA ASP A 139 23.79 -16.56 -3.52
C ASP A 139 23.59 -17.45 -4.77
N GLY A 140 22.45 -18.14 -4.84
CA GLY A 140 22.09 -18.97 -6.00
C GLY A 140 21.90 -18.17 -7.28
N LEU A 141 21.25 -17.00 -7.19
CA LEU A 141 21.08 -16.09 -8.32
C LEU A 141 22.35 -15.30 -8.63
N GLU A 142 23.13 -14.97 -7.61
CA GLU A 142 24.43 -14.29 -7.75
C GLU A 142 25.41 -15.13 -8.59
N LYS A 143 25.46 -16.44 -8.31
CA LYS A 143 26.25 -17.38 -9.08
C LYS A 143 25.78 -17.44 -10.55
N TYR A 144 24.47 -17.55 -10.76
CA TYR A 144 23.91 -17.55 -12.12
C TYR A 144 24.22 -16.24 -12.86
N ARG A 145 24.02 -15.08 -12.20
CA ARG A 145 24.34 -13.76 -12.73
C ARG A 145 25.79 -13.68 -13.18
N THR A 146 26.74 -13.99 -12.30
CA THR A 146 28.18 -13.94 -12.59
C THR A 146 28.54 -14.81 -13.81
N ILE A 147 27.97 -16.03 -13.92
CA ILE A 147 28.20 -16.91 -15.07
C ILE A 147 27.67 -16.28 -16.36
N GLN A 148 26.48 -15.70 -16.33
CA GLN A 148 25.90 -15.06 -17.51
C GLN A 148 26.66 -13.78 -17.88
N GLU A 149 27.09 -12.97 -16.90
CA GLU A 149 27.81 -11.70 -17.10
C GLU A 149 29.13 -11.93 -17.81
N ASN A 150 29.89 -12.93 -17.33
CA ASN A 150 31.15 -13.33 -17.96
C ASN A 150 30.96 -13.79 -19.41
N LYS A 151 29.80 -14.34 -19.77
CA LYS A 151 29.53 -14.90 -21.10
C LYS A 151 28.94 -13.88 -22.07
N PHE A 152 28.07 -12.98 -21.59
CA PHE A 152 27.25 -12.12 -22.44
C PHE A 152 27.49 -10.63 -22.26
N GLY A 153 28.20 -10.22 -21.21
CA GLY A 153 28.30 -8.82 -20.77
C GLY A 153 27.16 -8.46 -19.80
N SER A 154 27.45 -7.55 -18.88
CA SER A 154 26.48 -7.08 -17.87
C SER A 154 25.32 -6.30 -18.49
N GLU A 155 25.52 -5.67 -19.65
CA GLU A 155 24.49 -4.92 -20.36
C GLU A 155 23.34 -5.81 -20.86
N LYS A 156 23.62 -7.09 -21.10
CA LYS A 156 22.64 -8.06 -21.61
C LYS A 156 21.83 -8.72 -20.50
N ILE A 157 22.20 -8.53 -19.24
CA ILE A 157 21.54 -9.16 -18.11
C ILE A 157 20.62 -8.17 -17.44
N LEU A 158 19.40 -8.65 -17.17
CA LEU A 158 18.44 -7.90 -16.39
C LEU A 158 18.30 -8.60 -15.04
N GLU A 159 18.70 -7.90 -13.99
CA GLU A 159 18.49 -8.31 -12.61
C GLU A 159 17.33 -7.52 -11.98
N ALA A 160 16.56 -8.21 -11.15
CA ALA A 160 15.59 -7.61 -10.25
C ALA A 160 15.46 -8.44 -8.97
N GLY A 161 15.99 -7.94 -7.85
CA GLY A 161 15.78 -8.54 -6.52
C GLY A 161 14.38 -8.23 -5.96
N ILE A 162 13.95 -8.93 -4.90
CA ILE A 162 12.72 -8.60 -4.17
C ILE A 162 12.83 -7.18 -3.58
N SER A 163 11.80 -6.37 -3.81
CA SER A 163 11.68 -5.09 -3.12
C SER A 163 11.18 -5.35 -1.70
N LYS A 164 12.08 -5.21 -0.71
CA LYS A 164 11.72 -5.37 0.71
C LYS A 164 10.62 -4.38 1.17
N GLY A 165 10.35 -3.34 0.38
CA GLY A 165 9.36 -2.31 0.68
C GLY A 165 7.92 -2.59 0.26
N LEU A 166 7.65 -3.41 -0.76
CA LEU A 166 6.29 -3.51 -1.37
C LEU A 166 5.20 -4.10 -0.45
N SER A 167 5.52 -4.48 0.79
CA SER A 167 4.66 -5.26 1.66
C SER A 167 3.88 -4.47 2.71
N GLN A 168 4.33 -3.26 3.06
CA GLN A 168 3.69 -2.44 4.08
C GLN A 168 2.97 -1.26 3.46
N GLN A 169 2.09 -1.53 2.49
CA GLN A 169 1.05 -0.58 2.15
C GLN A 169 0.30 -0.26 3.44
N LYS A 170 0.52 0.94 3.98
CA LYS A 170 -0.01 1.40 5.26
C LYS A 170 -1.53 1.23 5.23
N ARG A 171 -2.01 0.13 5.81
CA ARG A 171 -3.41 -0.25 5.72
C ARG A 171 -4.20 0.82 6.45
N SER A 172 -4.97 1.61 5.69
CA SER A 172 -5.74 2.72 6.23
C SER A 172 -6.55 2.24 7.43
N LEU A 173 -6.37 2.86 8.60
CA LEU A 173 -7.16 2.52 9.80
C LEU A 173 -8.61 3.02 9.71
N ARG A 174 -8.92 3.85 8.71
CA ARG A 174 -10.23 4.49 8.52
C ARG A 174 -11.43 3.52 8.54
N PRO A 175 -11.42 2.36 7.85
CA PRO A 175 -12.54 1.42 7.92
C PRO A 175 -12.74 0.90 9.34
N ALA A 176 -11.65 0.52 10.02
CA ALA A 176 -11.73 0.03 11.40
C ALA A 176 -12.24 1.12 12.34
N ALA A 177 -11.76 2.36 12.20
CA ALA A 177 -12.21 3.49 13.01
C ALA A 177 -13.68 3.85 12.77
N PHE A 178 -14.18 3.74 11.54
CA PHE A 178 -15.59 3.92 11.22
C PHE A 178 -16.46 2.89 11.96
N TRP A 179 -16.12 1.60 11.85
CA TRP A 179 -16.89 0.55 12.51
C TRP A 179 -16.79 0.59 14.04
N LEU A 180 -15.62 0.96 14.59
CA LEU A 180 -15.46 1.22 16.02
C LEU A 180 -16.31 2.40 16.50
N GLY A 181 -16.39 3.48 15.71
CA GLY A 181 -17.26 4.62 15.99
C GLY A 181 -18.74 4.22 15.99
N LEU A 182 -19.15 3.37 15.05
CA LEU A 182 -20.52 2.83 14.99
C LEU A 182 -20.85 1.99 16.22
N ALA A 183 -19.93 1.09 16.61
CA ALA A 183 -20.10 0.25 17.79
C ALA A 183 -20.19 1.09 19.08
N ALA A 184 -19.32 2.08 19.24
CA ALA A 184 -19.34 3.00 20.38
C ALA A 184 -20.65 3.81 20.44
N GLY A 185 -21.16 4.27 19.29
CA GLY A 185 -22.46 4.93 19.21
C GLY A 185 -23.62 4.03 19.61
N GLY A 186 -23.60 2.76 19.18
CA GLY A 186 -24.58 1.75 19.58
C GLY A 186 -24.60 1.50 21.09
N ILE A 187 -23.42 1.43 21.72
CA ILE A 187 -23.31 1.27 23.19
C ILE A 187 -23.95 2.45 23.93
N LEU A 188 -23.71 3.69 23.48
CA LEU A 188 -24.34 4.87 24.08
C LEU A 188 -25.87 4.86 23.92
N TRP A 189 -26.39 4.34 22.79
CA TRP A 189 -27.83 4.16 22.62
C TRP A 189 -28.42 3.14 23.59
N ILE A 190 -27.73 2.03 23.85
CA ILE A 190 -28.18 1.02 24.84
C ILE A 190 -28.26 1.64 26.24
N ILE A 191 -27.21 2.39 26.64
CA ILE A 191 -27.16 3.05 27.95
C ILE A 191 -28.24 4.12 28.05
N GLY A 192 -28.39 4.96 27.02
CA GLY A 192 -29.43 6.00 26.96
C GLY A 192 -30.85 5.43 27.02
N GLY A 193 -31.15 4.39 26.24
CA GLY A 193 -32.46 3.75 26.24
C GLY A 193 -32.80 3.07 27.57
N THR A 194 -31.83 2.46 28.24
CA THR A 194 -32.08 1.78 29.53
C THR A 194 -32.20 2.74 30.71
N GLN A 195 -31.49 3.88 30.71
CA GLN A 195 -31.49 4.81 31.84
C GLN A 195 -32.46 5.98 31.69
N ILE A 196 -32.68 6.47 30.46
CA ILE A 196 -33.45 7.71 30.21
C ILE A 196 -34.90 7.40 29.83
N GLN A 197 -35.15 6.32 29.09
CA GLN A 197 -36.48 5.94 28.60
C GLN A 197 -36.69 4.42 28.61
N PRO A 198 -36.81 3.79 29.79
CA PRO A 198 -36.95 2.34 29.88
C PRO A 198 -38.20 1.81 29.16
N GLU A 199 -39.26 2.62 29.02
CA GLU A 199 -40.45 2.25 28.24
C GLU A 199 -40.21 2.20 26.72
N ASN A 200 -39.20 2.91 26.20
CA ASN A 200 -38.92 2.97 24.76
C ASN A 200 -37.94 1.85 24.35
N THR A 201 -38.50 0.65 24.25
CA THR A 201 -37.75 -0.55 23.83
C THR A 201 -37.11 -0.40 22.44
N GLY A 202 -37.63 0.47 21.57
CA GLY A 202 -37.10 0.69 20.22
C GLY A 202 -35.65 1.16 20.23
N LEU A 203 -35.31 2.17 21.05
CA LEU A 203 -33.95 2.72 21.15
C LEU A 203 -32.94 1.66 21.58
N PHE A 204 -33.34 0.81 22.53
CA PHE A 204 -32.52 -0.30 23.01
C PHE A 204 -32.20 -1.30 21.89
N TYR A 205 -33.20 -1.75 21.13
CA TYR A 205 -33.00 -2.71 20.04
C TYR A 205 -32.15 -2.14 18.90
N TRP A 206 -32.33 -0.87 18.55
CA TRP A 206 -31.46 -0.22 17.57
C TRP A 206 -30.01 -0.11 18.06
N GLY A 207 -29.81 0.23 19.34
CA GLY A 207 -28.47 0.28 19.95
C GLY A 207 -27.75 -1.08 19.88
N ILE A 208 -28.47 -2.18 20.16
CA ILE A 208 -27.97 -3.54 19.98
C ILE A 208 -27.59 -3.78 18.52
N GLY A 209 -28.47 -3.43 17.58
CA GLY A 209 -28.24 -3.60 16.14
C GLY A 209 -26.94 -2.91 15.68
N PHE A 210 -26.74 -1.65 16.05
CA PHE A 210 -25.51 -0.90 15.70
C PHE A 210 -24.26 -1.48 16.38
N THR A 211 -24.37 -1.91 17.62
CA THR A 211 -23.24 -2.50 18.36
C THR A 211 -22.81 -3.83 17.75
N ILE A 212 -23.74 -4.72 17.45
CA ILE A 212 -23.46 -6.03 16.84
C ILE A 212 -22.91 -5.82 15.42
N LEU A 213 -23.57 -5.00 14.61
CA LEU A 213 -23.14 -4.75 13.23
C LEU A 213 -21.74 -4.11 13.19
N GLY A 214 -21.53 -3.07 14.00
CA GLY A 214 -20.25 -2.36 14.08
C GLY A 214 -19.13 -3.22 14.65
N GLY A 215 -19.41 -3.96 15.73
CA GLY A 215 -18.45 -4.86 16.35
C GLY A 215 -18.08 -6.04 15.45
N LEU A 216 -19.06 -6.70 14.83
CA LEU A 216 -18.84 -7.87 13.97
C LEU A 216 -18.10 -7.50 12.69
N ILE A 217 -18.51 -6.44 11.99
CA ILE A 217 -17.80 -6.02 10.77
C ILE A 217 -16.43 -5.43 11.13
N GLY A 218 -16.33 -4.64 12.20
CA GLY A 218 -15.07 -4.09 12.68
C GLY A 218 -14.06 -5.17 13.03
N SER A 219 -14.47 -6.18 13.80
CA SER A 219 -13.65 -7.33 14.17
C SER A 219 -13.30 -8.20 12.95
N LEU A 220 -14.25 -8.46 12.04
CA LEU A 220 -13.98 -9.19 10.81
C LEU A 220 -12.92 -8.48 9.96
N LEU A 221 -13.05 -7.17 9.76
CA LEU A 221 -12.06 -6.39 9.01
C LEU A 221 -10.70 -6.35 9.71
N PHE A 222 -10.68 -6.26 11.04
CA PHE A 222 -9.45 -6.36 11.83
C PHE A 222 -8.80 -7.75 11.70
N PHE A 223 -9.60 -8.82 11.74
CA PHE A 223 -9.13 -10.20 11.63
C PHE A 223 -8.66 -10.52 10.22
N MET A 224 -9.41 -10.13 9.19
CA MET A 224 -8.99 -10.22 7.78
C MET A 224 -7.68 -9.48 7.51
N ARG A 225 -7.36 -8.43 8.29
CA ARG A 225 -6.04 -7.79 8.26
C ARG A 225 -4.99 -8.69 8.92
N SER A 226 -5.25 -9.21 10.10
CA SER A 226 -4.30 -10.08 10.82
C SER A 226 -4.01 -11.39 10.10
N LEU A 227 -4.97 -11.92 9.34
CA LEU A 227 -4.88 -13.22 8.65
C LEU A 227 -4.07 -13.21 7.35
N LYS A 228 -3.63 -12.05 6.86
CA LYS A 228 -2.70 -11.99 5.73
C LYS A 228 -1.34 -11.48 6.16
N PRO A 229 -0.54 -12.28 6.90
CA PRO A 229 0.89 -12.18 6.74
C PRO A 229 1.15 -12.63 5.31
N ARG A 230 1.40 -11.66 4.42
CA ARG A 230 2.17 -11.99 3.22
C ARG A 230 3.54 -12.31 3.78
N ASN A 231 3.79 -13.58 4.08
CA ASN A 231 5.15 -14.10 4.23
C ASN A 231 5.79 -13.95 2.87
N LEU A 232 6.13 -12.71 2.53
CA LEU A 232 6.98 -12.45 1.40
C LEU A 232 8.28 -13.15 1.73
N PRO A 233 8.79 -13.95 0.79
CA PRO A 233 10.03 -14.63 1.03
C PRO A 233 11.11 -13.58 1.35
N ALA A 234 11.85 -13.82 2.42
CA ALA A 234 12.89 -12.91 2.88
C ALA A 234 13.97 -12.68 1.82
N GLU A 235 14.10 -13.65 0.91
CA GLU A 235 15.05 -13.70 -0.17
C GLU A 235 14.35 -14.08 -1.47
N GLY A 236 14.71 -13.39 -2.54
CA GLY A 236 14.27 -13.72 -3.87
C GLY A 236 14.68 -12.68 -4.89
N GLY A 237 14.50 -13.04 -6.14
CA GLY A 237 14.90 -12.23 -7.28
C GLY A 237 14.73 -13.00 -8.58
N ILE A 238 14.89 -12.28 -9.68
CA ILE A 238 14.91 -12.83 -11.02
C ILE A 238 16.12 -12.28 -11.76
N VAL A 239 16.83 -13.17 -12.46
CA VAL A 239 17.91 -12.83 -13.38
C VAL A 239 17.49 -13.30 -14.76
N VAL A 240 17.37 -12.39 -15.70
CA VAL A 240 17.00 -12.66 -17.10
C VAL A 240 18.23 -12.47 -17.98
N SER A 241 18.57 -13.48 -18.78
CA SER A 241 19.78 -13.53 -19.61
C SER A 241 19.47 -14.08 -21.01
N PRO A 242 20.41 -13.98 -21.97
CA PRO A 242 20.22 -14.56 -23.30
C PRO A 242 20.02 -16.08 -23.33
N MET A 243 20.48 -16.84 -22.33
CA MET A 243 20.29 -18.30 -22.29
C MET A 243 18.97 -18.73 -21.65
N GLY A 244 18.39 -17.87 -20.83
CA GLY A 244 17.22 -18.22 -20.03
C GLY A 244 17.03 -17.23 -18.90
N PHE A 245 16.30 -17.65 -17.87
CA PHE A 245 16.17 -16.91 -16.64
C PHE A 245 16.35 -17.81 -15.42
N ALA A 246 16.80 -17.23 -14.32
CA ALA A 246 16.83 -17.86 -13.01
C ALA A 246 15.90 -17.09 -12.07
N LEU A 247 15.17 -17.82 -11.23
CA LEU A 247 14.17 -17.28 -10.33
C LEU A 247 14.33 -17.89 -8.93
N ILE A 248 14.24 -17.04 -7.91
CA ILE A 248 13.97 -17.44 -6.52
C ILE A 248 12.79 -16.60 -6.04
N ASP A 249 11.66 -17.26 -5.77
CA ASP A 249 10.44 -16.68 -5.21
C ASP A 249 9.83 -17.69 -4.20
N GLY A 250 10.26 -17.57 -2.95
CA GLY A 250 9.83 -18.46 -1.86
C GLY A 250 10.24 -19.91 -2.10
N GLN A 251 9.26 -20.78 -2.34
CA GLN A 251 9.54 -22.20 -2.63
C GLN A 251 9.92 -22.44 -4.09
N LEU A 252 9.67 -21.48 -4.99
CA LEU A 252 10.03 -21.59 -6.40
C LEU A 252 11.49 -21.16 -6.56
N LYS A 253 12.38 -22.14 -6.79
CA LYS A 253 13.80 -21.90 -7.08
C LYS A 253 14.22 -22.71 -8.29
N GLY A 254 14.84 -22.07 -9.28
CA GLY A 254 15.39 -22.78 -10.42
C GLY A 254 15.88 -21.89 -11.55
N GLU A 255 16.46 -22.55 -12.55
CA GLU A 255 16.90 -21.97 -13.81
C GLU A 255 16.04 -22.55 -14.94
N MET A 256 15.72 -21.73 -15.93
CA MET A 256 14.88 -22.11 -17.05
C MET A 256 15.48 -21.60 -18.35
N ALA A 257 15.81 -22.51 -19.26
CA ALA A 257 16.25 -22.16 -20.60
C ALA A 257 15.06 -21.70 -21.46
N TRP A 258 15.27 -20.75 -22.37
CA TRP A 258 14.19 -20.24 -23.23
C TRP A 258 13.53 -21.33 -24.08
N GLY A 259 14.28 -22.35 -24.50
CA GLY A 259 13.76 -23.49 -25.26
C GLY A 259 12.78 -24.39 -24.48
N ALA A 260 12.74 -24.29 -23.15
CA ALA A 260 11.77 -25.02 -22.32
C ALA A 260 10.47 -24.24 -22.08
N VAL A 261 10.44 -22.95 -22.42
CA VAL A 261 9.26 -22.08 -22.27
C VAL A 261 8.32 -22.29 -23.45
N LEU A 262 7.12 -22.79 -23.15
CA LEU A 262 6.05 -23.02 -24.13
C LEU A 262 5.21 -21.77 -24.36
N ASP A 263 4.99 -20.98 -23.31
CA ASP A 263 4.15 -19.78 -23.34
C ASP A 263 4.58 -18.76 -22.27
N LEU A 264 4.43 -17.48 -22.58
CA LEU A 264 4.79 -16.37 -21.68
C LEU A 264 3.73 -15.27 -21.73
N MET A 265 2.93 -15.17 -20.67
CA MET A 265 1.78 -14.26 -20.61
C MET A 265 1.87 -13.31 -19.41
N LEU A 266 1.79 -12.00 -19.66
CA LEU A 266 1.63 -11.00 -18.62
C LEU A 266 0.14 -10.72 -18.41
N HIS A 267 -0.38 -11.03 -17.22
CA HIS A 267 -1.74 -10.66 -16.82
C HIS A 267 -1.70 -9.41 -15.96
N GLN A 268 -2.49 -8.41 -16.35
CA GLN A 268 -2.71 -7.19 -15.57
C GLN A 268 -4.15 -7.16 -15.09
N GLY A 269 -4.34 -7.06 -13.78
CA GLY A 269 -5.66 -6.99 -13.15
C GLY A 269 -5.77 -5.78 -12.23
N LYS A 270 -6.96 -5.20 -12.12
CA LYS A 270 -7.28 -4.25 -11.05
C LYS A 270 -7.90 -5.01 -9.88
N THR A 271 -7.25 -4.97 -8.73
CA THR A 271 -7.83 -5.39 -7.46
C THR A 271 -8.30 -4.16 -6.69
N TRP A 272 -9.15 -4.36 -5.67
CA TRP A 272 -9.54 -3.26 -4.78
C TRP A 272 -8.33 -2.61 -4.07
N THR A 273 -7.23 -3.37 -3.95
CA THR A 273 -5.96 -2.92 -3.35
C THR A 273 -5.00 -2.24 -4.33
N GLY A 274 -5.27 -2.28 -5.64
CA GLY A 274 -4.39 -1.71 -6.67
C GLY A 274 -4.28 -2.57 -7.92
N GLU A 275 -3.44 -2.13 -8.86
CA GLU A 275 -3.08 -2.92 -10.04
C GLU A 275 -2.15 -4.07 -9.61
N VAL A 276 -2.47 -5.29 -10.04
CA VAL A 276 -1.67 -6.48 -9.77
C VAL A 276 -1.24 -7.05 -11.11
N SER A 277 0.07 -7.11 -11.32
CA SER A 277 0.65 -7.84 -12.44
C SER A 277 1.03 -9.25 -11.98
N ARG A 278 0.83 -10.24 -12.84
CA ARG A 278 1.40 -11.59 -12.69
C ARG A 278 1.94 -12.06 -14.02
N LEU A 279 3.10 -12.70 -14.00
CA LEU A 279 3.72 -13.28 -15.18
C LEU A 279 3.53 -14.80 -15.13
N GLU A 280 2.79 -15.34 -16.08
CA GLU A 280 2.60 -16.78 -16.26
C GLU A 280 3.63 -17.30 -17.27
N VAL A 281 4.43 -18.27 -16.83
CA VAL A 281 5.39 -19.01 -17.67
C VAL A 281 4.90 -20.45 -17.77
N LYS A 282 4.49 -20.89 -18.96
CA LYS A 282 4.11 -22.30 -19.17
C LYS A 282 5.32 -23.09 -19.65
N VAL A 283 5.52 -24.26 -19.07
CA VAL A 283 6.56 -25.22 -19.42
C VAL A 283 5.95 -26.61 -19.54
N ALA A 284 6.72 -27.60 -20.00
CA ALA A 284 6.22 -28.97 -20.12
C ALA A 284 5.72 -29.50 -18.76
N GLY A 285 4.41 -29.70 -18.63
CA GLY A 285 3.77 -30.27 -17.44
C GLY A 285 3.52 -29.31 -16.29
N ALA A 286 3.83 -28.01 -16.41
CA ALA A 286 3.62 -27.05 -15.32
C ALA A 286 3.35 -25.61 -15.81
N THR A 287 2.69 -24.82 -14.97
CA THR A 287 2.55 -23.36 -15.13
C THR A 287 3.12 -22.68 -13.90
N ILE A 288 4.14 -21.85 -14.12
CA ILE A 288 4.81 -21.07 -13.08
C ILE A 288 4.18 -19.68 -13.07
N VAL A 289 3.62 -19.27 -11.92
CA VAL A 289 3.02 -17.94 -11.74
C VAL A 289 3.97 -17.10 -10.90
N ILE A 290 4.53 -16.07 -11.51
CA ILE A 290 5.45 -15.13 -10.88
C ILE A 290 4.67 -13.88 -10.46
N GLN A 291 4.74 -13.50 -9.17
CA GLN A 291 4.07 -12.31 -8.65
C GLN A 291 4.94 -11.05 -8.82
N ASP A 292 4.29 -9.89 -8.92
CA ASP A 292 4.99 -8.59 -9.02
C ASP A 292 5.52 -8.14 -7.65
N ILE A 293 6.60 -8.79 -7.19
CA ILE A 293 7.26 -8.52 -5.90
C ILE A 293 8.69 -7.98 -6.05
N PHE A 294 9.15 -7.79 -7.28
CA PHE A 294 10.52 -7.37 -7.56
C PHE A 294 10.65 -5.85 -7.51
N SER A 295 11.89 -5.41 -7.34
CA SER A 295 12.35 -4.02 -7.45
C SER A 295 12.00 -3.38 -8.80
N LYS A 296 11.99 -4.16 -9.88
CA LYS A 296 11.50 -3.75 -11.20
C LYS A 296 10.14 -4.38 -11.45
N PRO A 297 9.12 -3.61 -11.85
CA PRO A 297 7.79 -4.15 -12.08
C PRO A 297 7.81 -5.16 -13.24
N LEU A 298 6.99 -6.21 -13.14
CA LEU A 298 6.89 -7.24 -14.18
C LEU A 298 6.54 -6.69 -15.57
N LYS A 299 5.86 -5.54 -15.63
CA LYS A 299 5.57 -4.84 -16.89
C LYS A 299 6.83 -4.35 -17.62
N GLU A 300 7.92 -4.09 -16.90
CA GLU A 300 9.22 -3.72 -17.46
C GLU A 300 10.09 -4.95 -17.76
N ILE A 301 10.00 -5.99 -16.92
CA ILE A 301 10.75 -7.24 -17.10
C ILE A 301 10.21 -8.03 -18.32
N TYR A 302 8.88 -8.07 -18.48
CA TYR A 302 8.20 -8.89 -19.48
C TYR A 302 8.66 -8.62 -20.93
N PRO A 303 8.71 -7.37 -21.44
CA PRO A 303 9.15 -7.11 -22.81
C PRO A 303 10.55 -7.66 -23.11
N ARG A 304 11.45 -7.64 -22.12
CA ARG A 304 12.81 -8.16 -22.26
C ARG A 304 12.84 -9.68 -22.27
N MET A 305 12.10 -10.33 -21.38
CA MET A 305 11.93 -11.80 -21.40
C MET A 305 11.31 -12.26 -22.72
N PHE A 306 10.25 -11.58 -23.18
CA PHE A 306 9.54 -11.92 -24.40
C PHE A 306 10.44 -11.81 -25.63
N ARG A 307 11.23 -10.73 -25.74
CA ARG A 307 12.20 -10.54 -26.84
C ARG A 307 13.27 -11.63 -26.86
N LEU A 308 13.76 -12.07 -25.71
CA LEU A 308 14.78 -13.12 -25.62
C LEU A 308 14.21 -14.51 -25.93
N TRP A 309 12.94 -14.75 -25.59
CA TRP A 309 12.25 -16.00 -25.91
C TRP A 309 11.86 -16.11 -27.39
N LYS A 310 11.38 -15.00 -28.00
CA LYS A 310 10.94 -14.93 -29.40
C LYS A 310 11.63 -13.79 -30.14
N PRO A 311 12.91 -13.95 -30.53
CA PRO A 311 13.67 -12.89 -31.18
C PRO A 311 13.05 -12.41 -32.50
N ASP A 312 12.35 -13.28 -33.23
CA ASP A 312 11.80 -13.00 -34.57
C ASP A 312 10.39 -12.37 -34.58
N SER A 313 9.81 -12.06 -33.41
CA SER A 313 8.40 -11.65 -33.28
C SER A 313 8.14 -10.13 -33.19
N LEU A 314 9.12 -9.30 -33.57
CA LEU A 314 9.07 -7.83 -33.56
C LEU A 314 9.31 -7.27 -34.95
#